data_AF-A0A950R555-F1
#
_entry.id   AF-A0A950R555-F1
#
_cell.length_a   1.000
_cell.length_b   1.000
_cell.length_c   1.000
_cell.angle_alpha   90.00
_cell.angle_beta   90.00
_cell.angle_gamma   90.00
#
_symmetry.space_group_name_H-M   'P 1'
#
loop_
_entity.id
_entity.type
_entity.pdbx_description
1 polymer ?
#
loop_
_entity_poly.entity_id
_entity_poly.type
_entity_poly.pdbx_seq_one_letter_code
_entity_poly.pdbx_strand_id
1 'polypeptide(L)'
;MSSFSSDSGNLDLIRAVAVLCVFFAHLQGAFHPNAARATAEWHFAQMGVLIFFVHTSFVLMLSLERTKLSGRRLFGAFYIRRMFRLYPLSMFCVTVAMIVSRLGASKGAYQYSWFDYLTNMALVTTEADTWPMVGGLWTLPIEVQMYVTLPLLFLLGRSRPLRFLFLLWMASIPVAILEQHRQGRLDVLAYVPCFVAGVIGWRLTLLFGRRLPGWMWPAAFVCTWPVFFAATHENDMYYRWAFSLVLGLLIPWFQEITFEPLRVAARYVAKYSYAIYLSHIGLIQFSFDLPVAAAARWIVFVLLVV
;
A
#
# COMPACT_ATOMS: atom_id res chain seq x y z
N MET A 1 -0.04 -25.61 8.54
CA MET A 1 -0.05 -24.29 9.24
C MET A 1 1.01 -23.43 8.60
N SER A 2 0.75 -22.13 8.36
CA SER A 2 1.77 -21.22 7.79
C SER A 2 3.00 -21.12 8.69
N SER A 3 4.19 -21.06 8.09
CA SER A 3 5.49 -20.94 8.77
C SER A 3 5.79 -19.54 9.33
N PHE A 4 4.84 -18.60 9.23
CA PHE A 4 4.97 -17.23 9.74
C PHE A 4 4.30 -17.06 11.11
N SER A 5 5.07 -16.56 12.10
CA SER A 5 4.59 -16.09 13.41
C SER A 5 3.77 -14.80 13.31
N SER A 6 3.05 -14.43 14.37
CA SER A 6 2.28 -13.16 14.43
C SER A 6 3.15 -11.96 14.10
N ASP A 7 4.40 -11.99 14.52
CA ASP A 7 5.43 -10.98 14.26
C ASP A 7 6.45 -11.56 13.28
N SER A 8 6.54 -11.00 12.08
CA SER A 8 7.51 -11.40 11.05
C SER A 8 8.38 -10.20 10.68
N GLY A 9 9.68 -10.32 10.95
CA GLY A 9 10.65 -9.29 10.61
C GLY A 9 10.75 -9.08 9.10
N ASN A 10 10.55 -10.13 8.30
CA ASN A 10 10.56 -10.01 6.84
C ASN A 10 9.39 -9.14 6.35
N LEU A 11 8.18 -9.39 6.87
CA LEU A 11 6.99 -8.64 6.48
C LEU A 11 7.02 -7.21 7.01
N ASP A 12 7.51 -7.01 8.24
CA ASP A 12 7.77 -5.68 8.81
C ASP A 12 8.76 -4.89 7.94
N LEU A 13 9.84 -5.51 7.46
CA LEU A 13 10.81 -4.86 6.57
C LEU A 13 10.15 -4.41 5.26
N ILE A 14 9.38 -5.30 4.61
CA ILE A 14 8.67 -4.97 3.37
C ILE A 14 7.75 -3.77 3.59
N ARG A 15 6.97 -3.78 4.67
CA ARG A 15 6.03 -2.71 5.01
C ARG A 15 6.74 -1.39 5.34
N ALA A 16 7.87 -1.46 6.06
CA ALA A 16 8.69 -0.30 6.38
C ALA A 16 9.28 0.32 5.11
N VAL A 17 9.84 -0.49 4.22
CA VAL A 17 10.38 0.00 2.96
C VAL A 17 9.28 0.58 2.08
N ALA A 18 8.10 -0.05 2.01
CA ALA A 18 6.96 0.47 1.25
C ALA A 18 6.59 1.91 1.66
N VAL A 19 6.46 2.15 2.97
CA VAL A 19 6.11 3.50 3.46
C VAL A 19 7.24 4.50 3.25
N LEU A 20 8.49 4.09 3.43
CA LEU A 20 9.65 4.97 3.23
C LEU A 20 9.84 5.34 1.75
N CYS A 21 9.60 4.42 0.81
CA CYS A 21 9.62 4.73 -0.62
C CYS A 21 8.62 5.83 -0.97
N VAL A 22 7.37 5.72 -0.50
CA VAL A 22 6.33 6.74 -0.73
C VAL A 22 6.70 8.06 -0.04
N PHE A 23 7.11 7.99 1.23
CA PHE A 23 7.48 9.17 2.02
C PHE A 23 8.63 9.96 1.38
N PHE A 24 9.74 9.29 1.05
CA PHE A 24 10.90 9.95 0.48
C PHE A 24 10.68 10.45 -0.95
N ALA A 25 9.84 9.75 -1.74
CA ALA A 25 9.44 10.24 -3.06
C ALA A 25 8.76 11.60 -2.96
N HIS A 26 7.72 11.74 -2.13
CA HIS A 26 7.00 13.01 -1.96
C HIS A 26 7.85 14.08 -1.28
N LEU A 27 8.70 13.69 -0.33
CA LEU A 27 9.65 14.60 0.30
C LEU A 27 10.61 15.19 -0.74
N GLN A 28 11.16 14.35 -1.62
CA GLN A 28 12.04 14.79 -2.70
C GLN A 28 11.30 15.71 -3.69
N GLY A 29 10.08 15.34 -4.09
CA GLY A 29 9.25 16.12 -5.01
C GLY A 29 8.96 17.54 -4.50
N ALA A 30 8.76 17.68 -3.18
CA ALA A 30 8.53 18.99 -2.55
C ALA A 30 9.72 19.97 -2.66
N PHE A 31 10.97 19.49 -2.79
CA PHE A 31 12.15 20.35 -2.86
C PHE A 31 12.72 20.54 -4.27
N HIS A 32 12.42 19.62 -5.19
CA HIS A 32 13.14 19.54 -6.46
C HIS A 32 12.22 19.23 -7.64
N PRO A 33 11.44 20.22 -8.12
CA PRO A 33 10.46 20.05 -9.22
C PRO A 33 11.09 19.85 -10.61
N ASN A 34 12.31 19.30 -10.71
CA ASN A 34 13.02 19.09 -11.96
C ASN A 34 12.60 17.76 -12.63
N ALA A 35 12.39 17.79 -13.97
CA ALA A 35 11.85 16.67 -14.75
C ALA A 35 12.60 15.33 -14.58
N ALA A 36 13.95 15.32 -14.53
CA ALA A 36 14.72 14.08 -14.36
C ALA A 36 14.55 13.44 -12.96
N ARG A 37 14.21 14.25 -11.94
CA ARG A 37 13.94 13.77 -10.57
C ARG A 37 12.48 13.33 -10.40
N ALA A 38 11.56 13.90 -11.18
CA ALA A 38 10.16 13.49 -11.23
C ALA A 38 10.00 12.01 -11.64
N THR A 39 10.88 11.50 -12.52
CA THR A 39 10.88 10.08 -12.90
C THR A 39 11.24 9.18 -11.71
N ALA A 40 12.31 9.50 -10.97
CA ALA A 40 12.71 8.70 -9.80
C ALA A 40 11.66 8.75 -8.69
N GLU A 41 11.12 9.93 -8.41
CA GLU A 41 10.01 10.14 -7.47
C GLU A 41 8.83 9.23 -7.82
N TRP A 42 8.37 9.27 -9.08
CA TRP A 42 7.26 8.44 -9.52
C TRP A 42 7.55 6.94 -9.36
N HIS A 43 8.75 6.48 -9.71
CA HIS A 43 9.13 5.07 -9.53
C HIS A 43 9.06 4.64 -8.07
N PHE A 44 9.63 5.41 -7.14
CA PHE A 44 9.62 5.08 -5.72
C PHE A 44 8.21 5.15 -5.12
N ALA A 45 7.43 6.17 -5.48
CA ALA A 45 6.05 6.31 -5.01
C ALA A 45 5.18 5.12 -5.47
N GLN A 46 5.22 4.80 -6.77
CA GLN A 46 4.44 3.68 -7.32
C GLN A 46 4.91 2.34 -6.77
N MET A 47 6.23 2.10 -6.71
CA MET A 47 6.77 0.86 -6.15
C MET A 47 6.32 0.66 -4.69
N GLY A 48 6.35 1.70 -3.87
CA GLY A 48 5.86 1.64 -2.50
C GLY A 48 4.39 1.21 -2.41
N VAL A 49 3.52 1.75 -3.28
CA VAL A 49 2.11 1.35 -3.36
C VAL A 49 1.96 -0.11 -3.78
N LEU A 50 2.69 -0.58 -4.79
CA LEU A 50 2.67 -1.98 -5.22
C LEU A 50 3.11 -2.93 -4.11
N ILE A 51 4.18 -2.57 -3.39
CA ILE A 51 4.66 -3.33 -2.24
C ILE A 51 3.56 -3.41 -1.19
N PHE A 52 2.88 -2.30 -0.87
CA PHE A 52 1.74 -2.29 0.05
C PHE A 52 0.62 -3.24 -0.38
N PHE A 53 0.25 -3.25 -1.65
CA PHE A 53 -0.80 -4.12 -2.18
C PHE A 53 -0.47 -5.60 -2.06
N VAL A 54 0.74 -6.01 -2.45
CA VAL A 54 1.22 -7.39 -2.31
C VAL A 54 1.31 -7.78 -0.83
N HIS A 55 1.95 -6.94 -0.03
CA HIS A 55 2.16 -7.17 1.41
C HIS A 55 0.82 -7.28 2.15
N THR A 56 -0.09 -6.33 1.96
CA THR A 56 -1.39 -6.32 2.63
C THR A 56 -2.22 -7.54 2.22
N SER A 57 -2.27 -7.88 0.94
CA SER A 57 -2.97 -9.09 0.48
C SER A 57 -2.40 -10.34 1.17
N PHE A 58 -1.08 -10.50 1.17
CA PHE A 58 -0.39 -11.64 1.81
C PHE A 58 -0.68 -11.72 3.33
N VAL A 59 -0.49 -10.62 4.07
CA VAL A 59 -0.69 -10.58 5.52
C VAL A 59 -2.16 -10.81 5.89
N LEU A 60 -3.10 -10.33 5.08
CA LEU A 60 -4.52 -10.55 5.33
C LEU A 60 -4.91 -12.02 5.13
N MET A 61 -4.32 -12.71 4.16
CA MET A 61 -4.50 -14.17 4.02
C MET A 61 -3.94 -14.92 5.24
N LEU A 62 -2.76 -14.53 5.74
CA LEU A 62 -2.21 -15.08 6.99
C LEU A 62 -3.12 -14.80 8.19
N SER A 63 -3.67 -13.58 8.28
CA SER A 63 -4.60 -13.19 9.35
C SER A 63 -5.87 -14.03 9.32
N LEU A 64 -6.45 -14.24 8.13
CA LEU A 64 -7.64 -15.10 7.95
C LEU A 64 -7.33 -16.55 8.36
N GLU A 65 -6.18 -17.09 7.93
CA GLU A 65 -5.73 -18.45 8.29
C GLU A 65 -5.63 -18.66 9.80
N ARG A 66 -5.15 -17.65 10.54
CA ARG A 66 -4.98 -17.72 12.01
C ARG A 66 -6.29 -17.66 12.78
N THR A 67 -7.31 -16.98 12.25
CA THR A 67 -8.57 -16.78 12.98
C THR A 67 -9.37 -18.07 13.17
N LYS A 68 -9.15 -19.09 12.31
CA LYS A 68 -9.89 -20.37 12.32
C LYS A 68 -11.43 -20.23 12.29
N LEU A 69 -11.95 -19.06 11.93
CA LEU A 69 -13.37 -18.82 11.76
C LEU A 69 -13.82 -19.32 10.38
N SER A 70 -15.11 -19.62 10.24
CA SER A 70 -15.73 -20.05 8.99
C SER A 70 -17.06 -19.35 8.74
N GLY A 71 -17.53 -19.39 7.49
CA GLY A 71 -18.81 -18.82 7.09
C GLY A 71 -18.96 -17.34 7.48
N ARG A 72 -20.17 -16.90 7.80
CA ARG A 72 -20.50 -15.49 8.07
C ARG A 72 -19.63 -14.83 9.15
N ARG A 73 -19.21 -15.59 10.18
CA ARG A 73 -18.38 -15.06 11.28
C ARG A 73 -16.98 -14.67 10.81
N LEU A 74 -16.40 -15.42 9.86
CA LEU A 74 -15.10 -15.07 9.25
C LEU A 74 -15.17 -13.72 8.54
N PHE A 75 -16.18 -13.55 7.68
CA PHE A 75 -16.38 -12.31 6.90
C PHE A 75 -16.66 -11.12 7.80
N GLY A 76 -17.62 -11.22 8.73
CA GLY A 76 -17.96 -10.13 9.64
C GLY A 76 -16.77 -9.69 10.50
N ALA A 77 -16.06 -10.66 11.11
CA ALA A 77 -14.90 -10.35 11.92
C ALA A 77 -13.75 -9.75 11.10
N PHE A 78 -13.58 -10.19 9.84
CA PHE A 78 -12.61 -9.59 8.93
C PHE A 78 -12.96 -8.14 8.61
N TYR A 79 -14.17 -7.86 8.12
CA TYR A 79 -14.57 -6.51 7.71
C TYR A 79 -14.55 -5.52 8.87
N ILE A 80 -15.14 -5.87 10.02
CA ILE A 80 -15.20 -4.99 11.19
C ILE A 80 -13.79 -4.55 11.62
N ARG A 81 -12.84 -5.49 11.75
CA ARG A 81 -11.46 -5.16 12.12
C ARG A 81 -10.77 -4.23 11.13
N ARG A 82 -11.07 -4.34 9.84
CA ARG A 82 -10.48 -3.48 8.81
C ARG A 82 -11.11 -2.10 8.81
N MET A 83 -12.41 -2.00 9.01
CA MET A 83 -13.10 -0.71 9.14
C MET A 83 -12.55 0.09 10.32
N PHE A 84 -12.44 -0.52 11.51
CA PHE A 84 -11.88 0.15 12.70
C PHE A 84 -10.38 0.46 12.59
N ARG A 85 -9.65 -0.23 11.72
CA ARG A 85 -8.24 0.09 11.45
C ARG A 85 -8.10 1.31 10.54
N LEU A 86 -8.95 1.40 9.52
CA LEU A 86 -8.83 2.37 8.43
C LEU A 86 -9.52 3.69 8.77
N TYR A 87 -10.84 3.62 9.04
CA TYR A 87 -11.71 4.79 9.06
C TYR A 87 -11.37 5.85 10.12
N PRO A 88 -11.01 5.50 11.37
CA PRO A 88 -10.83 6.53 12.40
C PRO A 88 -9.78 7.58 12.01
N LEU A 89 -8.63 7.14 11.49
CA LEU A 89 -7.57 8.07 11.10
C LEU A 89 -7.84 8.73 9.74
N SER A 90 -8.43 8.01 8.78
CA SER A 90 -8.80 8.62 7.48
C SER A 90 -9.84 9.73 7.67
N MET A 91 -10.89 9.47 8.45
CA MET A 91 -11.92 10.45 8.79
C MET A 91 -11.30 11.64 9.54
N PHE A 92 -10.37 11.41 10.46
CA PHE A 92 -9.67 12.50 11.13
C PHE A 92 -8.92 13.40 10.13
N CYS A 93 -8.09 12.83 9.26
CA CYS A 93 -7.32 13.61 8.28
C CYS A 93 -8.21 14.33 7.25
N VAL A 94 -9.29 13.71 6.78
CA VAL A 94 -10.27 14.36 5.89
C VAL A 94 -10.98 15.52 6.61
N THR A 95 -11.31 15.36 7.89
CA THR A 95 -11.90 16.44 8.70
C THR A 95 -10.95 17.62 8.84
N VAL A 96 -9.67 17.35 9.15
CA VAL A 96 -8.64 18.39 9.21
C VAL A 96 -8.50 19.09 7.85
N ALA A 97 -8.44 18.35 6.74
CA ALA A 97 -8.38 18.93 5.39
C ALA A 97 -9.59 19.83 5.08
N MET A 98 -10.79 19.42 5.50
CA MET A 98 -12.00 20.22 5.36
C MET A 98 -11.94 21.51 6.17
N ILE A 99 -11.50 21.45 7.43
CA ILE A 99 -11.35 22.64 8.29
C ILE A 99 -10.32 23.61 7.68
N VAL A 100 -9.15 23.11 7.26
CA VAL A 100 -8.09 23.93 6.63
C VAL A 100 -8.62 24.62 5.37
N SER A 101 -9.38 23.91 4.53
CA SER A 101 -10.02 24.47 3.33
C SER A 101 -11.00 25.61 3.67
N ARG A 102 -11.80 25.45 4.73
CA ARG A 102 -12.76 26.49 5.21
C ARG A 102 -12.10 27.70 5.83
N LEU A 103 -10.95 27.53 6.48
CA LEU A 103 -10.20 28.63 7.08
C LEU A 103 -9.44 29.48 6.05
N GLY A 104 -9.37 29.06 4.78
CA GLY A 104 -8.61 29.75 3.75
C GLY A 104 -7.10 29.80 4.04
N ALA A 105 -6.61 28.85 4.85
CA ALA A 105 -5.26 28.89 5.40
C ALA A 105 -4.15 28.64 4.36
N SER A 106 -4.48 28.14 3.17
CA SER A 106 -3.55 28.06 2.03
C SER A 106 -4.01 28.93 0.86
N LYS A 107 -3.12 29.80 0.38
CA LYS A 107 -3.37 30.61 -0.83
C LYS A 107 -3.51 29.67 -2.02
N GLY A 108 -4.67 29.68 -2.69
CA GLY A 108 -4.96 28.77 -3.81
C GLY A 108 -5.48 27.39 -3.41
N ALA A 109 -5.87 27.19 -2.14
CA ALA A 109 -6.52 25.95 -1.71
C ALA A 109 -7.79 25.67 -2.51
N TYR A 110 -7.94 24.45 -3.01
CA TYR A 110 -9.21 23.98 -3.54
C TYR A 110 -10.28 24.07 -2.43
N GLN A 111 -11.41 24.69 -2.74
CA GLN A 111 -12.54 24.81 -1.83
C GLN A 111 -13.37 23.54 -1.95
N TYR A 112 -13.23 22.63 -0.98
CA TYR A 112 -13.95 21.37 -1.00
C TYR A 112 -15.44 21.57 -0.75
N SER A 113 -16.26 20.90 -1.55
CA SER A 113 -17.71 20.82 -1.35
C SER A 113 -18.04 19.84 -0.23
N TRP A 114 -19.27 19.88 0.28
CA TRP A 114 -19.76 18.83 1.19
C TRP A 114 -19.83 17.45 0.50
N PHE A 115 -20.00 17.42 -0.82
CA PHE A 115 -19.96 16.18 -1.59
C PHE A 115 -18.56 15.56 -1.61
N ASP A 116 -17.51 16.38 -1.80
CA ASP A 116 -16.11 15.93 -1.69
C ASP A 116 -15.83 15.37 -0.30
N TYR A 117 -16.28 16.07 0.75
CA TYR A 117 -16.14 15.62 2.13
C TYR A 117 -16.81 14.25 2.37
N LEU A 118 -18.06 14.08 1.96
CA LEU A 118 -18.80 12.84 2.19
C LEU A 118 -18.20 11.66 1.40
N THR A 119 -17.78 11.88 0.15
CA THR A 119 -17.15 10.85 -0.68
C THR A 119 -15.78 10.42 -0.13
N ASN A 120 -14.99 11.36 0.39
CA ASN A 120 -13.72 11.08 1.07
C ASN A 120 -13.94 10.38 2.43
N MET A 121 -14.97 10.77 3.19
CA MET A 121 -15.34 10.09 4.44
C MET A 121 -15.76 8.65 4.21
N ALA A 122 -16.47 8.38 3.12
CA ALA A 122 -16.92 7.05 2.76
C ALA A 122 -15.83 6.21 2.06
N LEU A 123 -14.72 6.82 1.63
CA LEU A 123 -13.67 6.21 0.81
C LEU A 123 -14.20 5.65 -0.53
N VAL A 124 -15.03 6.43 -1.21
CA VAL A 124 -15.65 6.10 -2.52
C VAL A 124 -15.33 7.16 -3.59
N THR A 125 -14.18 7.81 -3.47
CA THR A 125 -13.79 8.94 -4.34
C THR A 125 -13.57 8.50 -5.78
N THR A 126 -13.12 7.28 -6.02
CA THR A 126 -12.97 6.71 -7.37
C THR A 126 -14.32 6.55 -8.05
N GLU A 127 -15.31 6.01 -7.36
CA GLU A 127 -16.65 5.75 -7.89
C GLU A 127 -17.47 7.03 -8.06
N ALA A 128 -17.23 8.00 -7.18
CA ALA A 128 -17.89 9.31 -7.20
C ALA A 128 -17.18 10.34 -8.09
N ASP A 129 -16.03 9.99 -8.69
CA ASP A 129 -15.20 10.88 -9.50
C ASP A 129 -14.83 12.19 -8.77
N THR A 130 -14.46 12.06 -7.48
CA THR A 130 -14.05 13.19 -6.64
C THR A 130 -12.57 13.14 -6.32
N TRP A 131 -11.99 14.31 -6.02
CA TRP A 131 -10.58 14.40 -5.69
C TRP A 131 -10.31 13.96 -4.23
N PRO A 132 -9.23 13.19 -4.00
CA PRO A 132 -8.78 12.88 -2.66
C PRO A 132 -8.39 14.17 -1.91
N MET A 133 -9.00 14.41 -0.75
CA MET A 133 -8.76 15.62 0.07
C MET A 133 -7.40 15.60 0.77
N VAL A 134 -6.78 14.43 0.88
CA VAL A 134 -5.45 14.21 1.48
C VAL A 134 -4.65 13.40 0.46
N GLY A 135 -3.41 13.81 0.18
CA GLY A 135 -2.66 13.25 -0.95
C GLY A 135 -2.43 11.73 -0.88
N GLY A 136 -2.43 11.10 0.30
CA GLY A 136 -2.33 9.64 0.44
C GLY A 136 -3.64 8.88 0.21
N LEU A 137 -4.81 9.55 0.21
CA LEU A 137 -6.12 8.90 0.20
C LEU A 137 -6.47 8.16 -1.10
N TRP A 138 -5.83 8.49 -2.23
CA TRP A 138 -6.24 7.93 -3.53
C TRP A 138 -6.16 6.39 -3.61
N THR A 139 -5.28 5.75 -2.82
CA THR A 139 -5.20 4.27 -2.76
C THR A 139 -6.16 3.63 -1.76
N LEU A 140 -6.75 4.41 -0.85
CA LEU A 140 -7.60 3.88 0.22
C LEU A 140 -8.94 3.32 -0.28
N PRO A 141 -9.66 3.98 -1.22
CA PRO A 141 -10.82 3.37 -1.89
C PRO A 141 -10.48 2.03 -2.52
N ILE A 142 -9.34 1.96 -3.23
CA ILE A 142 -8.83 0.74 -3.85
C ILE A 142 -8.58 -0.34 -2.78
N GLU A 143 -8.00 0.02 -1.63
CA GLU A 143 -7.76 -0.90 -0.51
C GLU A 143 -9.08 -1.42 0.11
N VAL A 144 -10.11 -0.58 0.24
CA VAL A 144 -11.44 -0.98 0.71
C VAL A 144 -12.10 -1.95 -0.29
N GLN A 145 -12.07 -1.64 -1.58
CA GLN A 145 -12.59 -2.52 -2.63
C GLN A 145 -11.85 -3.87 -2.65
N MET A 146 -10.54 -3.86 -2.49
CA MET A 146 -9.73 -5.08 -2.30
C MET A 146 -10.24 -5.88 -1.09
N TYR A 147 -10.47 -5.24 0.07
CA TYR A 147 -10.93 -5.94 1.27
C TYR A 147 -12.23 -6.71 1.04
N VAL A 148 -13.16 -6.17 0.25
CA VAL A 148 -14.42 -6.87 -0.09
C VAL A 148 -14.15 -8.19 -0.83
N THR A 149 -13.11 -8.25 -1.67
CA THR A 149 -12.79 -9.43 -2.49
C THR A 149 -11.90 -10.46 -1.78
N LEU A 150 -11.04 -10.02 -0.85
CA LEU A 150 -10.00 -10.89 -0.25
C LEU A 150 -10.55 -12.13 0.49
N PRO A 151 -11.63 -12.09 1.29
CA PRO A 151 -12.17 -13.30 1.90
C PRO A 151 -12.59 -14.36 0.87
N LEU A 152 -13.08 -13.96 -0.31
CA LEU A 152 -13.41 -14.90 -1.39
C LEU A 152 -12.13 -15.50 -1.99
N LEU A 153 -11.12 -14.67 -2.26
CA LEU A 153 -9.81 -15.12 -2.73
C LEU A 153 -9.14 -16.07 -1.74
N PHE A 154 -9.30 -15.85 -0.44
CA PHE A 154 -8.83 -16.73 0.63
C PHE A 154 -9.48 -18.12 0.53
N LEU A 155 -10.81 -18.18 0.39
CA LEU A 155 -11.54 -19.45 0.27
C LEU A 155 -11.14 -20.20 -1.01
N LEU A 156 -11.01 -19.48 -2.13
CA LEU A 156 -10.53 -20.05 -3.39
C LEU A 156 -9.10 -20.58 -3.27
N GLY A 157 -8.18 -19.79 -2.69
CA GLY A 157 -6.79 -20.19 -2.52
C GLY A 157 -6.60 -21.38 -1.58
N ARG A 158 -7.50 -21.56 -0.59
CA ARG A 158 -7.49 -22.72 0.31
C ARG A 158 -8.01 -23.99 -0.36
N SER A 159 -9.10 -23.87 -1.12
CA SER A 159 -9.83 -25.01 -1.70
C SER A 159 -9.33 -25.45 -3.08
N ARG A 160 -8.71 -24.54 -3.85
CA ARG A 160 -8.24 -24.81 -5.21
C ARG A 160 -6.72 -25.09 -5.25
N PRO A 161 -6.24 -25.82 -6.28
CA PRO A 161 -4.80 -26.03 -6.46
C PRO A 161 -4.11 -24.72 -6.86
N LEU A 162 -2.80 -24.62 -6.60
CA LEU A 162 -2.00 -23.43 -6.90
C LEU A 162 -2.12 -22.98 -8.37
N ARG A 163 -2.19 -23.92 -9.32
CA ARG A 163 -2.41 -23.64 -10.75
C ARG A 163 -3.65 -22.78 -11.02
N PHE A 164 -4.69 -22.90 -10.20
CA PHE A 164 -5.90 -22.10 -10.33
C PHE A 164 -5.63 -20.62 -9.99
N LEU A 165 -4.78 -20.33 -9.00
CA LEU A 165 -4.41 -18.96 -8.66
C LEU A 165 -3.56 -18.31 -9.75
N PHE A 166 -2.67 -19.07 -10.39
CA PHE A 166 -1.94 -18.58 -11.57
C PHE A 166 -2.86 -18.34 -12.76
N LEU A 167 -3.83 -19.23 -13.01
CA LEU A 167 -4.87 -19.01 -14.04
C LEU A 167 -5.70 -17.76 -13.72
N LEU A 168 -6.05 -17.54 -12.45
CA LEU A 168 -6.77 -16.34 -12.00
C LEU A 168 -5.92 -15.08 -12.21
N TRP A 169 -4.63 -15.12 -11.89
CA TRP A 169 -3.71 -14.02 -12.13
C TRP A 169 -3.60 -13.70 -13.63
N MET A 170 -3.44 -14.72 -14.49
CA MET A 170 -3.40 -14.54 -15.94
C MET A 170 -4.74 -14.01 -16.48
N ALA A 171 -5.86 -14.51 -15.97
CA ALA A 171 -7.20 -14.06 -16.36
C ALA A 171 -7.51 -12.63 -15.89
N SER A 172 -6.88 -12.14 -14.81
CA SER A 172 -7.05 -10.76 -14.35
C SER A 172 -6.36 -9.71 -15.23
N ILE A 173 -5.32 -10.09 -15.98
CA ILE A 173 -4.59 -9.19 -16.88
C ILE A 173 -5.49 -8.59 -17.97
N PRO A 174 -6.23 -9.36 -18.79
CA PRO A 174 -7.08 -8.78 -19.82
C PRO A 174 -8.19 -7.91 -19.22
N VAL A 175 -8.73 -8.27 -18.04
CA VAL A 175 -9.70 -7.44 -17.32
C VAL A 175 -9.10 -6.09 -16.92
N ALA A 176 -7.89 -6.10 -16.38
CA ALA A 176 -7.15 -4.89 -16.01
C ALA A 176 -6.86 -4.00 -17.24
N ILE A 177 -6.50 -4.59 -18.39
CA ILE A 177 -6.30 -3.85 -19.65
C ILE A 177 -7.61 -3.23 -20.15
N LEU A 178 -8.72 -3.97 -20.10
CA LEU A 178 -10.02 -3.50 -20.57
C LEU A 178 -10.54 -2.32 -19.74
N GLU A 179 -10.34 -2.34 -18.42
CA GLU A 179 -10.78 -1.24 -17.53
C GLU A 179 -10.06 0.08 -17.86
N GLN A 180 -8.76 0.02 -18.18
CA GLN A 180 -7.98 1.20 -18.57
C GLN A 180 -8.58 1.91 -19.79
N HIS A 181 -9.18 1.17 -20.72
CA HIS A 181 -9.81 1.74 -21.92
C HIS A 181 -11.19 2.34 -21.65
N ARG A 182 -11.82 2.06 -20.49
CA ARG A 182 -13.18 2.49 -20.13
C ARG A 182 -13.24 3.72 -19.21
N GLN A 183 -12.15 4.47 -19.09
CA GLN A 183 -12.07 5.68 -18.24
C GLN A 183 -12.27 5.42 -16.74
N GLY A 184 -11.81 4.26 -16.22
CA GLY A 184 -11.34 4.14 -14.83
C GLY A 184 -12.37 4.18 -13.69
N ARG A 185 -13.65 3.89 -13.93
CA ARG A 185 -14.65 3.88 -12.84
C ARG A 185 -14.37 2.82 -11.76
N LEU A 186 -13.64 1.75 -12.09
CA LEU A 186 -13.27 0.67 -11.18
C LEU A 186 -11.75 0.48 -11.14
N ASP A 187 -11.00 1.51 -10.73
CA ASP A 187 -9.52 1.49 -10.64
C ASP A 187 -8.94 0.25 -9.93
N VAL A 188 -9.68 -0.36 -9.00
CA VAL A 188 -9.26 -1.60 -8.33
C VAL A 188 -8.94 -2.72 -9.30
N LEU A 189 -9.64 -2.81 -10.44
CA LEU A 189 -9.46 -3.87 -11.43
C LEU A 189 -8.06 -3.84 -12.04
N ALA A 190 -7.48 -2.65 -12.20
CA ALA A 190 -6.11 -2.49 -12.69
C ALA A 190 -5.05 -3.10 -11.75
N TYR A 191 -5.37 -3.22 -10.45
CA TYR A 191 -4.47 -3.73 -9.41
C TYR A 191 -4.80 -5.15 -8.94
N VAL A 192 -5.84 -5.79 -9.49
CA VAL A 192 -6.18 -7.20 -9.17
C VAL A 192 -4.97 -8.14 -9.36
N PRO A 193 -4.18 -8.06 -10.43
CA PRO A 193 -2.98 -8.91 -10.56
C PRO A 193 -1.99 -8.73 -9.40
N CYS A 194 -1.88 -7.53 -8.84
CA CYS A 194 -1.02 -7.23 -7.69
C CYS A 194 -1.54 -7.89 -6.41
N PHE A 195 -2.85 -7.86 -6.19
CA PHE A 195 -3.46 -8.53 -5.03
C PHE A 195 -3.35 -10.06 -5.12
N VAL A 196 -3.64 -10.63 -6.29
CA VAL A 196 -3.54 -12.07 -6.53
C VAL A 196 -2.10 -12.55 -6.36
N ALA A 197 -1.09 -11.75 -6.72
CA ALA A 197 0.32 -12.08 -6.45
C ALA A 197 0.61 -12.28 -4.94
N GLY A 198 0.04 -11.44 -4.07
CA GLY A 198 0.12 -11.63 -2.62
C GLY A 198 -0.60 -12.91 -2.14
N VAL A 199 -1.73 -13.26 -2.75
CA VAL A 199 -2.46 -14.51 -2.45
C VAL A 199 -1.67 -15.75 -2.90
N ILE A 200 -1.02 -15.70 -4.07
CA ILE A 200 -0.11 -16.73 -4.57
C ILE A 200 1.04 -16.92 -3.57
N GLY A 201 1.68 -15.82 -3.15
CA GLY A 201 2.73 -15.84 -2.15
C GLY A 201 2.28 -16.53 -0.86
N TRP A 202 1.12 -16.16 -0.31
CA TRP A 202 0.56 -16.81 0.87
C TRP A 202 0.34 -18.31 0.65
N ARG A 203 -0.23 -18.70 -0.50
CA ARG A 203 -0.49 -20.12 -0.78
C ARG A 203 0.81 -20.93 -0.84
N LEU A 204 1.88 -20.34 -1.39
CA LEU A 204 3.20 -20.97 -1.43
C LEU A 204 3.76 -21.22 -0.03
N THR A 205 3.51 -20.36 0.97
CA THR A 205 3.97 -20.62 2.36
C THR A 205 3.30 -21.82 3.01
N LEU A 206 2.13 -22.23 2.51
CA LEU A 206 1.41 -23.41 2.99
C LEU A 206 1.90 -24.70 2.31
N LEU A 207 2.48 -24.58 1.11
CA LEU A 207 2.92 -25.71 0.28
C LEU A 207 4.41 -26.00 0.47
N PHE A 208 5.21 -24.97 0.72
CA PHE A 208 6.66 -25.07 0.79
C PHE A 208 7.19 -24.53 2.13
N GLY A 209 8.22 -25.19 2.65
CA GLY A 209 9.00 -24.69 3.78
C GLY A 209 10.00 -23.61 3.36
N ARG A 210 10.39 -22.77 4.32
CA ARG A 210 11.38 -21.69 4.13
C ARG A 210 12.79 -22.32 4.06
N ARG A 211 13.49 -22.15 2.94
CA ARG A 211 14.77 -22.82 2.65
C ARG A 211 15.97 -21.88 2.65
N LEU A 212 15.76 -20.62 2.26
CA LEU A 212 16.82 -19.64 2.13
C LEU A 212 17.05 -18.93 3.48
N PRO A 213 18.30 -18.58 3.82
CA PRO A 213 18.60 -17.95 5.09
C PRO A 213 18.07 -16.52 5.15
N GLY A 214 17.58 -16.09 6.32
CA GLY A 214 16.91 -14.80 6.49
C GLY A 214 17.80 -13.57 6.26
N TRP A 215 19.12 -13.70 6.42
CA TRP A 215 20.05 -12.58 6.16
C TRP A 215 20.12 -12.20 4.66
N MET A 216 19.78 -13.12 3.75
CA MET A 216 19.72 -12.83 2.31
C MET A 216 18.44 -12.08 1.92
N TRP A 217 17.42 -12.04 2.80
CA TRP A 217 16.12 -11.48 2.48
C TRP A 217 16.17 -10.00 2.04
N PRO A 218 16.87 -9.08 2.73
CA PRO A 218 16.94 -7.69 2.31
C PRO A 218 17.55 -7.52 0.91
N ALA A 219 18.62 -8.25 0.62
CA ALA A 219 19.28 -8.21 -0.69
C ALA A 219 18.37 -8.77 -1.79
N ALA A 220 17.76 -9.93 -1.56
CA ALA A 220 16.84 -10.55 -2.52
C ALA A 220 15.62 -9.67 -2.80
N PHE A 221 15.10 -9.00 -1.78
CA PHE A 221 14.02 -8.04 -1.93
C PHE A 221 14.43 -6.84 -2.80
N VAL A 222 15.60 -6.24 -2.57
CA VAL A 222 16.09 -5.15 -3.42
C VAL A 222 16.34 -5.62 -4.86
N CYS A 223 16.77 -6.87 -5.06
CA CYS A 223 16.95 -7.45 -6.39
C CYS A 223 15.64 -7.55 -7.20
N THR A 224 14.45 -7.40 -6.61
CA THR A 224 13.21 -7.34 -7.39
C THR A 224 12.96 -5.96 -8.01
N TRP A 225 13.62 -4.91 -7.50
CA TRP A 225 13.33 -3.53 -7.89
C TRP A 225 13.61 -3.24 -9.37
N PRO A 226 14.70 -3.73 -10.00
CA PRO A 226 14.95 -3.50 -11.42
C PRO A 226 13.78 -3.88 -12.33
N VAL A 227 12.93 -4.83 -11.91
CA VAL A 227 11.70 -5.18 -12.64
C VAL A 227 10.78 -3.97 -12.80
N PHE A 228 10.63 -3.13 -11.76
CA PHE A 228 9.80 -1.93 -11.85
C PHE A 228 10.56 -0.70 -12.36
N PHE A 229 11.86 -0.59 -12.10
CA PHE A 229 12.67 0.55 -12.59
C PHE A 229 12.88 0.55 -14.12
N ALA A 230 12.58 -0.57 -14.80
CA ALA A 230 12.51 -0.64 -16.25
C ALA A 230 11.21 -0.04 -16.84
N ALA A 231 10.26 0.36 -15.99
CA ALA A 231 8.99 0.93 -16.40
C ALA A 231 9.14 2.34 -16.99
N THR A 232 8.26 2.65 -17.93
CA THR A 232 8.00 4.01 -18.43
C THR A 232 6.52 4.31 -18.18
N HIS A 233 6.14 5.59 -18.17
CA HIS A 233 4.74 5.98 -17.96
C HIS A 233 3.73 5.34 -18.95
N GLU A 234 4.19 4.88 -20.12
CA GLU A 234 3.33 4.28 -21.14
C GLU A 234 3.10 2.77 -20.95
N ASN A 235 4.04 2.07 -20.29
CA ASN A 235 4.04 0.61 -20.19
C ASN A 235 4.15 0.10 -18.75
N ASP A 236 4.06 1.01 -17.78
CA ASP A 236 4.26 0.73 -16.37
C ASP A 236 3.34 -0.36 -15.84
N MET A 237 2.11 -0.42 -16.34
CA MET A 237 1.11 -1.41 -15.98
C MET A 237 1.65 -2.86 -16.00
N TYR A 238 2.35 -3.25 -17.07
CA TYR A 238 2.91 -4.60 -17.19
C TYR A 238 4.00 -4.86 -16.14
N TYR A 239 4.84 -3.84 -15.89
CA TYR A 239 5.89 -3.89 -14.88
C TYR A 239 5.33 -3.90 -13.45
N ARG A 240 4.20 -3.23 -13.19
CA ARG A 240 3.49 -3.30 -11.91
C ARG A 240 3.09 -4.73 -11.58
N TRP A 241 2.50 -5.43 -12.54
CA TRP A 241 2.06 -6.82 -12.38
C TRP A 241 3.23 -7.78 -12.27
N ALA A 242 4.26 -7.62 -13.11
CA ALA A 242 5.46 -8.44 -13.09
C ALA A 242 6.22 -8.29 -11.76
N PHE A 243 6.47 -7.05 -11.32
CA PHE A 243 7.10 -6.76 -10.04
C PHE A 243 6.32 -7.38 -8.88
N SER A 244 5.00 -7.20 -8.88
CA SER A 244 4.13 -7.74 -7.82
C SER A 244 4.18 -9.26 -7.76
N LEU A 245 4.14 -9.94 -8.92
CA LEU A 245 4.25 -11.39 -9.00
C LEU A 245 5.62 -11.86 -8.52
N VAL A 246 6.71 -11.26 -9.00
CA VAL A 246 8.07 -11.60 -8.56
C VAL A 246 8.21 -11.45 -7.05
N LEU A 247 7.75 -10.34 -6.48
CA LEU A 247 7.77 -10.12 -5.03
C LEU A 247 6.94 -11.18 -4.28
N GLY A 248 5.71 -11.44 -4.72
CA GLY A 248 4.83 -12.45 -4.12
C GLY A 248 5.41 -13.87 -4.17
N LEU A 249 6.08 -14.23 -5.27
CA LEU A 249 6.78 -15.50 -5.42
C LEU A 249 8.02 -15.60 -4.54
N LEU A 250 8.68 -14.48 -4.22
CA LEU A 250 9.96 -14.46 -3.51
C LEU A 250 9.81 -14.60 -1.98
N ILE A 251 8.80 -13.95 -1.38
CA ILE A 251 8.57 -13.91 0.09
C ILE A 251 8.60 -15.30 0.78
N PRO A 252 7.95 -16.36 0.24
CA PRO A 252 7.79 -17.64 0.94
C PRO A 252 9.08 -18.43 1.19
N TRP A 253 10.16 -18.11 0.48
CA TRP A 253 11.36 -18.93 0.46
C TRP A 253 12.35 -18.61 1.59
N PHE A 254 12.32 -17.41 2.14
CA PHE A 254 13.34 -16.90 3.07
C PHE A 254 12.90 -17.06 4.52
N GLN A 255 13.76 -17.59 5.38
CA GLN A 255 13.61 -17.59 6.84
C GLN A 255 13.53 -16.17 7.41
N GLU A 256 13.12 -16.03 8.68
CA GLU A 256 13.04 -14.70 9.32
C GLU A 256 14.43 -14.06 9.47
N ILE A 257 14.51 -12.75 9.26
CA ILE A 257 15.71 -11.97 9.56
C ILE A 257 16.13 -12.21 11.02
N THR A 258 17.41 -12.47 11.24
CA THR A 258 17.99 -12.64 12.57
C THR A 258 18.64 -11.37 13.11
N PHE A 259 19.06 -10.45 12.24
CA PHE A 259 19.70 -9.19 12.62
C PHE A 259 18.73 -8.25 13.36
N GLU A 260 18.97 -8.08 14.66
CA GLU A 260 18.05 -7.42 15.58
C GLU A 260 17.85 -5.92 15.32
N PRO A 261 18.90 -5.09 15.09
CA PRO A 261 18.71 -3.67 14.85
C PRO A 261 17.78 -3.38 13.67
N LEU A 262 17.95 -4.10 12.57
CA LEU A 262 17.09 -3.98 11.39
C LEU A 262 15.65 -4.39 11.70
N ARG A 263 15.46 -5.48 12.44
CA ARG A 263 14.12 -5.93 12.85
C ARG A 263 13.40 -4.92 13.73
N VAL A 264 14.10 -4.33 14.69
CA VAL A 264 13.53 -3.33 15.61
C VAL A 264 13.13 -2.08 14.83
N ALA A 265 14.04 -1.57 13.98
CA ALA A 265 13.76 -0.41 13.13
C ALA A 265 12.59 -0.68 12.17
N ALA A 266 12.61 -1.80 11.46
CA ALA A 266 11.56 -2.19 10.53
C ALA A 266 10.20 -2.32 11.24
N ARG A 267 10.15 -2.99 12.40
CA ARG A 267 8.92 -3.13 13.19
C ARG A 267 8.37 -1.79 13.63
N TYR A 268 9.24 -0.88 14.09
CA TYR A 268 8.82 0.45 14.54
C TYR A 268 8.18 1.24 13.40
N VAL A 269 8.86 1.32 12.24
CA VAL A 269 8.32 2.00 11.05
C VAL A 269 7.05 1.30 10.54
N ALA A 270 7.03 -0.03 10.49
CA ALA A 270 5.87 -0.81 10.05
C ALA A 270 4.63 -0.58 10.93
N LYS A 271 4.82 -0.45 12.25
CA LYS A 271 3.74 -0.16 13.22
C LYS A 271 3.04 1.16 12.91
N TYR A 272 3.81 2.22 12.62
CA TYR A 272 3.28 3.56 12.33
C TYR A 272 3.07 3.85 10.84
N SER A 273 3.40 2.90 9.97
CA SER A 273 3.30 3.05 8.51
C SER A 273 1.97 3.63 8.01
N TYR A 274 0.83 3.27 8.63
CA TYR A 274 -0.47 3.82 8.21
C TYR A 274 -0.60 5.32 8.52
N ALA A 275 -0.14 5.73 9.70
CA ALA A 275 -0.14 7.14 10.07
C ALA A 275 0.81 7.95 9.18
N ILE A 276 2.03 7.47 8.99
CA ILE A 276 3.02 8.08 8.08
C ILE A 276 2.44 8.21 6.67
N TYR A 277 1.86 7.12 6.15
CA TYR A 277 1.28 7.09 4.80
C TYR A 277 0.18 8.14 4.61
N LEU A 278 -0.66 8.39 5.61
CA LEU A 278 -1.76 9.32 5.47
C LEU A 278 -1.37 10.78 5.76
N SER A 279 -0.48 11.02 6.74
CA SER A 279 -0.15 12.38 7.18
C SER A 279 1.00 13.03 6.43
N HIS A 280 1.93 12.26 5.83
CA HIS A 280 3.20 12.81 5.35
C HIS A 280 3.07 13.98 4.38
N ILE A 281 2.18 13.93 3.38
CA ILE A 281 2.01 15.04 2.42
C ILE A 281 1.53 16.30 3.13
N GLY A 282 0.55 16.17 4.03
CA GLY A 282 0.05 17.29 4.82
C GLY A 282 1.12 17.86 5.75
N LEU A 283 1.94 17.01 6.38
CA LEU A 283 3.05 17.44 7.24
C LEU A 283 4.18 18.12 6.45
N ILE A 284 4.50 17.62 5.26
CA ILE A 284 5.47 18.22 4.34
C ILE A 284 4.98 19.62 3.95
N GLN A 285 3.76 19.72 3.40
CA GLN A 285 3.18 21.00 3.00
C GLN A 285 3.12 21.99 4.16
N PHE A 286 2.53 21.57 5.29
CA PHE A 286 2.42 22.41 6.48
C PHE A 286 3.78 22.93 6.95
N SER A 287 4.80 22.07 7.05
CA SER A 287 6.10 22.47 7.59
C SER A 287 6.88 23.36 6.65
N PHE A 288 6.81 23.11 5.34
CA PHE A 288 7.62 23.82 4.34
C PHE A 288 6.98 25.10 3.81
N ASP A 289 5.66 25.28 3.97
CA ASP A 289 4.94 26.52 3.63
C ASP A 289 5.02 27.60 4.73
N LEU A 290 5.55 27.28 5.92
CA LEU A 290 5.68 28.25 7.00
C LEU A 290 6.62 29.42 6.62
N PRO A 291 6.25 30.68 6.93
CA PRO A 291 7.08 31.86 6.66
C PRO A 291 8.22 32.02 7.69
N VAL A 292 8.94 30.95 7.96
CA VAL A 292 10.08 30.89 8.90
C VAL A 292 11.36 30.47 8.19
N ALA A 293 12.51 30.64 8.85
CA ALA A 293 13.80 30.23 8.30
C ALA A 293 13.83 28.71 7.97
N ALA A 294 14.61 28.33 6.95
CA ALA A 294 14.68 26.94 6.48
C ALA A 294 15.02 25.93 7.60
N ALA A 295 15.94 26.28 8.50
CA ALA A 295 16.28 25.44 9.65
C ALA A 295 15.07 25.21 10.59
N ALA A 296 14.25 26.23 10.82
CA ALA A 296 13.05 26.11 11.64
C ALA A 296 11.98 25.23 10.97
N ARG A 297 11.84 25.29 9.64
CA ARG A 297 10.95 24.38 8.88
C ARG A 297 11.33 22.92 9.08
N TRP A 298 12.62 22.61 9.01
CA TRP A 298 13.15 21.26 9.26
C TRP A 298 12.93 20.79 10.69
N ILE A 299 13.12 21.68 11.68
CA ILE A 299 12.86 21.35 13.09
C ILE A 299 11.37 21.02 13.28
N VAL A 300 10.47 21.86 12.77
CA VAL A 300 9.02 21.60 12.83
C VAL A 300 8.67 20.29 12.15
N PHE A 301 9.20 20.03 10.95
CA PHE A 301 8.94 18.81 10.21
C PHE A 301 9.39 17.55 10.98
N VAL A 302 10.60 17.54 11.51
CA VAL A 302 11.14 16.40 12.28
C VAL A 302 10.31 16.16 13.54
N LEU A 303 9.92 17.22 14.25
CA LEU A 303 9.08 17.11 15.45
C LEU A 303 7.67 16.57 15.18
N LEU A 304 7.14 16.77 13.97
CA LEU A 304 5.81 16.29 13.58
C LEU A 304 5.81 14.87 13.00
N VAL A 305 6.95 14.41 12.47
CA VAL A 305 7.08 13.08 11.81
C VAL A 305 7.56 11.98 12.77
N VAL A 306 8.28 12.34 13.84
CA VAL A 306 8.78 11.44 14.90
C VAL A 306 7.70 11.20 15.96
#